data_AF-A0A7S2HYZ0-F1
#
_entry.id   AF-A0A7S2HYZ0-F1
#
_cell.length_a   1.000
_cell.length_b   1.000
_cell.length_c   1.000
_cell.angle_alpha   90.00
_cell.angle_beta   90.00
_cell.angle_gamma   90.00
#
_symmetry.space_group_name_H-M   'P 1'
#
loop_
_entity.id
_entity.type
_entity.pdbx_description
1 polymer ?
#
loop_
_entity_poly.entity_id
_entity_poly.type
_entity_poly.pdbx_seq_one_letter_code
_entity_poly.pdbx_strand_id
1 'polypeptide(L)'
;AWSLWRVMLSFKHEPIVPQRPPGFISVAQARSALMGLMEQEPFLSDDMFSWWNSLSQLALPDACKHKLYSKICAQTPDFHGAPNLVRWVDLSRRLKSRVLKSKPYLNRRGVGARSTAPTKQYVVGTLWFEVLYDIVITSMPERYSRDEVREHYMTYANPSTGLLPVDRVYDVIAKLGRPGVKFDEFARFVKNLGMQVDTPTLRVAFNRVDIDQTFTLDLEDVELGITLLLRTVFPKLVLQKIGLSTEQIVRHAAFWLSVLAVIFFFLIMSFMSLVSSRGSPVASSLQ
;
A
#
# COMPACT_ATOMS: atom_id res chain seq x y z
N ALA A 1 58.43 12.41 17.45
CA ALA A 1 57.28 12.11 18.33
C ALA A 1 56.48 10.88 17.84
N TRP A 2 56.11 10.80 16.56
CA TRP A 2 55.33 9.69 15.99
C TRP A 2 56.05 8.33 15.87
N SER A 3 57.38 8.29 16.01
CA SER A 3 58.20 7.07 15.97
C SER A 3 58.40 6.41 17.33
N LEU A 4 58.32 7.16 18.44
CA LEU A 4 58.52 6.62 19.80
C LEU A 4 57.28 5.86 20.31
N TRP A 5 56.10 6.26 19.84
CA TRP A 5 54.83 5.58 20.12
C TRP A 5 54.71 4.20 19.44
N ARG A 6 55.51 3.93 18.40
CA ARG A 6 55.53 2.67 17.63
C ARG A 6 56.18 1.50 18.37
N VAL A 7 56.98 1.77 19.41
CA VAL A 7 57.81 0.74 20.07
C VAL A 7 57.15 0.17 21.33
N MET A 8 56.21 0.89 21.96
CA MET A 8 55.70 0.51 23.29
C MET A 8 54.49 -0.44 23.29
N LEU A 9 53.76 -0.62 22.19
CA LEU A 9 52.51 -1.40 22.19
C LEU A 9 52.63 -2.82 21.61
N SER A 10 53.80 -3.23 21.12
CA SER A 10 53.97 -4.52 20.43
C SER A 10 54.26 -5.73 21.32
N PHE A 11 54.15 -5.63 22.65
CA PHE A 11 54.53 -6.72 23.52
C PHE A 11 53.55 -6.91 24.67
N LYS A 12 52.40 -7.55 24.41
CA LYS A 12 51.84 -8.38 25.47
C LYS A 12 50.96 -9.58 25.08
N HIS A 13 50.22 -9.60 23.97
CA HIS A 13 49.41 -10.79 23.59
C HIS A 13 49.37 -11.03 22.08
N GLU A 14 49.16 -12.30 21.68
CA GLU A 14 49.12 -12.74 20.28
C GLU A 14 47.90 -12.14 19.54
N PRO A 15 48.11 -11.62 18.32
CA PRO A 15 47.02 -11.07 17.50
C PRO A 15 46.09 -12.16 16.97
N ILE A 16 44.78 -11.86 16.92
CA ILE A 16 43.71 -12.72 16.39
C ILE A 16 43.95 -13.12 14.93
N VAL A 17 44.77 -12.36 14.19
CA VAL A 17 45.20 -12.68 12.82
C VAL A 17 46.71 -12.86 12.82
N PRO A 18 47.25 -14.00 12.37
CA PRO A 18 48.70 -14.22 12.34
C PRO A 18 49.35 -13.21 11.39
N GLN A 19 50.18 -12.34 11.94
CA GLN A 19 50.91 -11.34 11.16
C GLN A 19 52.40 -11.63 11.15
N ARG A 20 52.94 -11.85 9.95
CA ARG A 20 54.39 -11.90 9.69
C ARG A 20 54.72 -10.97 8.52
N PRO A 21 55.35 -9.81 8.74
CA PRO A 21 55.74 -9.19 10.02
C PRO A 21 54.55 -8.51 10.75
N PRO A 22 54.66 -8.15 12.05
CA PRO A 22 53.64 -7.40 12.76
C PRO A 22 53.54 -6.01 12.11
N GLY A 23 52.44 -5.78 11.40
CA GLY A 23 52.28 -4.67 10.49
C GLY A 23 50.86 -4.14 10.52
N PHE A 24 50.71 -2.90 10.06
CA PHE A 24 49.41 -2.22 9.96
C PHE A 24 48.34 -3.15 9.36
N ILE A 25 47.24 -3.36 10.09
CA ILE A 25 46.03 -3.93 9.50
C ILE A 25 45.58 -2.96 8.42
N SER A 26 45.68 -3.38 7.17
CA SER A 26 45.10 -2.64 6.05
C SER A 26 43.58 -2.57 6.21
N VAL A 27 42.94 -1.55 5.65
CA VAL A 27 41.46 -1.42 5.65
C VAL A 27 40.80 -2.69 5.08
N ALA A 28 41.42 -3.33 4.10
CA ALA A 28 40.96 -4.59 3.53
C ALA A 28 41.03 -5.76 4.54
N GLN A 29 42.09 -5.86 5.34
CA GLN A 29 42.23 -6.88 6.38
C GLN A 29 41.27 -6.64 7.55
N ALA A 30 41.06 -5.37 7.95
CA ALA A 30 40.08 -5.01 8.97
C ALA A 30 38.65 -5.37 8.52
N ARG A 31 38.33 -5.08 7.26
CA ARG A 31 37.07 -5.45 6.61
C ARG A 31 36.88 -6.97 6.61
N SER A 32 37.89 -7.73 6.20
CA SER A 32 37.79 -9.20 6.15
C SER A 32 37.58 -9.82 7.53
N ALA A 33 38.26 -9.30 8.56
CA ALA A 33 38.10 -9.78 9.94
C ALA A 33 36.72 -9.44 10.52
N LEU A 34 36.19 -8.25 10.21
CA LEU A 34 34.83 -7.85 10.58
C LEU A 34 33.78 -8.73 9.90
N MET A 35 33.94 -9.04 8.60
CA MET A 35 33.02 -9.92 7.89
C MET A 35 32.99 -11.33 8.50
N GLY A 36 34.15 -11.90 8.86
CA GLY A 36 34.21 -13.21 9.53
C GLY A 36 33.56 -13.23 10.91
N LEU A 37 33.63 -12.13 11.66
CA LEU A 37 32.91 -11.98 12.95
C LEU A 37 31.40 -11.88 12.72
N MET A 38 30.97 -11.19 11.66
CA MET A 38 29.56 -11.01 11.30
C MET A 38 28.91 -12.29 10.77
N GLU A 39 29.67 -13.21 10.18
CA GLU A 39 29.18 -14.55 9.82
C GLU A 39 28.80 -15.39 11.05
N GLN A 40 29.45 -15.12 12.20
CA GLN A 40 29.18 -15.78 13.47
C GLN A 40 28.04 -15.08 14.25
N GLU A 41 28.00 -13.74 14.21
CA GLU A 41 26.95 -12.92 14.82
C GLU A 41 26.44 -11.84 13.83
N PRO A 42 25.24 -11.99 13.24
CA PRO A 42 24.84 -11.24 12.05
C PRO A 42 24.51 -9.75 12.28
N PHE A 43 24.59 -9.24 13.51
CA PHE A 43 24.19 -7.87 13.85
C PHE A 43 25.31 -7.10 14.56
N LEU A 44 25.91 -6.12 13.87
CA LEU A 44 26.90 -5.20 14.47
C LEU A 44 26.18 -4.05 15.21
N SER A 45 26.06 -4.16 16.52
CA SER A 45 25.62 -3.05 17.38
C SER A 45 26.76 -2.08 17.68
N ASP A 46 26.45 -0.86 18.13
CA ASP A 46 27.45 0.12 18.61
C ASP A 46 28.36 -0.48 19.70
N ASP A 47 27.79 -1.31 20.59
CA ASP A 47 28.52 -2.00 21.65
C ASP A 47 29.43 -3.09 21.08
N MET A 48 28.97 -3.84 20.07
CA MET A 48 29.75 -4.89 19.41
C MET A 48 30.88 -4.31 18.58
N PHE A 49 30.68 -3.17 17.92
CA PHE A 49 31.75 -2.44 17.24
C PHE A 49 32.74 -1.83 18.23
N SER A 50 32.27 -1.30 19.36
CA SER A 50 33.14 -0.78 20.43
C SER A 50 33.99 -1.91 21.05
N TRP A 51 33.37 -3.07 21.28
CA TRP A 51 34.05 -4.29 21.72
C TRP A 51 35.08 -4.78 20.69
N TRP A 52 34.72 -4.85 19.41
CA TRP A 52 35.66 -5.20 18.33
C TRP A 52 36.80 -4.20 18.22
N ASN A 53 36.54 -2.90 18.35
CA ASN A 53 37.58 -1.85 18.33
C ASN A 53 38.52 -1.96 19.54
N SER A 54 37.98 -2.38 20.69
CA SER A 54 38.78 -2.68 21.89
C SER A 54 39.64 -3.93 21.67
N LEU A 55 39.08 -5.00 21.12
CA LEU A 55 39.78 -6.26 20.83
C LEU A 55 40.83 -6.15 19.72
N SER A 56 40.56 -5.35 18.69
CA SER A 56 41.50 -5.06 17.60
C SER A 56 42.57 -4.04 17.99
N GLN A 57 42.54 -3.55 19.24
CA GLN A 57 43.49 -2.59 19.82
C GLN A 57 43.64 -1.31 19.01
N LEU A 58 42.63 -0.94 18.22
CA LEU A 58 42.68 0.24 17.38
C LEU A 58 42.60 1.54 18.19
N ALA A 59 42.07 1.46 19.43
CA ALA A 59 42.00 2.54 20.41
C ALA A 59 41.51 3.89 19.84
N LEU A 60 40.65 3.84 18.80
CA LEU A 60 40.20 5.02 18.09
C LEU A 60 39.43 5.94 19.06
N PRO A 61 39.63 7.27 19.01
CA PRO A 61 38.75 8.22 19.69
C PRO A 61 37.30 8.04 19.20
N ASP A 62 36.31 8.26 20.06
CA ASP A 62 34.90 7.98 19.73
C ASP A 62 34.41 8.66 18.44
N ALA A 63 34.91 9.86 18.15
CA ALA A 63 34.64 10.56 16.90
C ALA A 63 35.18 9.82 15.65
N CYS A 64 36.35 9.17 15.78
CA CYS A 64 36.95 8.38 14.71
C CYS A 64 36.31 6.99 14.58
N LYS A 65 35.89 6.37 15.70
CA LYS A 65 35.10 5.12 15.69
C LYS A 65 33.85 5.31 14.85
N HIS A 66 33.11 6.39 15.09
CA HIS A 66 31.89 6.71 14.34
C HIS A 66 32.13 6.95 12.86
N LYS A 67 33.16 7.72 12.54
CA LYS A 67 33.50 8.01 11.15
C LYS A 67 33.93 6.76 10.38
N LEU A 68 34.64 5.84 11.05
CA LEU A 68 35.07 4.57 10.46
C LEU A 68 33.88 3.62 10.28
N TYR A 69 33.03 3.47 11.31
CA TYR A 69 31.82 2.67 11.26
C TYR A 69 30.87 3.15 10.15
N SER A 70 30.59 4.45 10.10
CA SER A 70 29.77 5.06 9.05
C SER A 70 30.34 4.84 7.64
N LYS A 71 31.66 4.92 7.46
CA LYS A 71 32.30 4.61 6.18
C LYS A 71 32.21 3.14 5.80
N ILE A 72 32.32 2.23 6.75
CA ILE A 72 32.19 0.78 6.52
C ILE A 72 30.76 0.47 6.07
N CYS A 73 29.74 0.96 6.79
CA CYS A 73 28.33 0.81 6.41
C CYS A 73 28.04 1.37 5.01
N ALA A 74 28.63 2.52 4.66
CA ALA A 74 28.44 3.13 3.34
C ALA A 74 29.08 2.33 2.18
N GLN A 75 30.09 1.51 2.46
CA GLN A 75 30.83 0.72 1.45
C GLN A 75 30.36 -0.73 1.34
N THR A 76 29.41 -1.16 2.17
CA THR A 76 28.75 -2.47 2.11
C THR A 76 27.24 -2.28 1.91
N PRO A 77 26.80 -1.91 0.69
CA PRO A 77 25.41 -1.50 0.42
C PRO A 77 24.37 -2.61 0.64
N ASP A 78 24.77 -3.88 0.51
CA ASP A 78 23.90 -5.04 0.75
C ASP A 78 23.67 -5.31 2.25
N PHE A 79 24.36 -4.58 3.13
CA PHE A 79 24.34 -4.79 4.57
C PHE A 79 23.89 -3.53 5.30
N HIS A 80 22.59 -3.46 5.59
CA HIS A 80 21.99 -2.43 6.43
C HIS A 80 22.26 -2.70 7.93
N GLY A 81 23.52 -2.61 8.36
CA GLY A 81 23.84 -2.34 9.76
C GLY A 81 23.28 -0.96 10.11
N ALA A 82 22.17 -0.93 10.84
CA ALA A 82 21.24 0.20 10.99
C ALA A 82 21.94 1.58 11.09
N PRO A 83 21.96 2.37 10.00
CA PRO A 83 22.35 3.78 10.06
C PRO A 83 21.29 4.63 10.79
N ASN A 84 20.09 4.06 11.02
CA ASN A 84 18.87 4.78 11.38
C ASN A 84 18.36 4.51 12.80
N LEU A 85 19.17 3.94 13.69
CA LEU A 85 18.90 4.04 15.12
C LEU A 85 19.28 5.45 15.57
N VAL A 86 18.37 6.40 15.38
CA VAL A 86 18.42 7.72 16.01
C VAL A 86 18.70 7.48 17.50
N ARG A 87 19.83 7.98 17.99
CA ARG A 87 20.19 7.79 19.40
C ARG A 87 19.06 8.35 20.24
N TRP A 88 18.70 7.68 21.33
CA TRP A 88 17.63 8.16 22.22
C TRP A 88 17.83 9.64 22.61
N VAL A 89 19.08 10.09 22.74
CA VAL A 89 19.45 11.49 23.01
C VAL A 89 19.05 12.49 21.91
N ASP A 90 18.92 12.06 20.66
CA ASP A 90 18.63 12.91 19.50
C ASP A 90 17.12 13.06 19.24
N LEU A 91 16.26 12.27 19.91
CA LEU A 91 14.81 12.46 19.83
C LEU A 91 14.38 13.77 20.52
N SER A 92 13.46 14.51 19.90
CA SER A 92 12.96 15.77 20.46
C SER A 92 12.35 15.56 21.86
N ARG A 93 12.48 16.54 22.77
CA ARG A 93 11.90 16.47 24.13
C ARG A 93 10.40 16.15 24.10
N ARG A 94 9.66 16.66 23.11
CA ARG A 94 8.23 16.38 22.91
C ARG A 94 7.99 14.92 22.55
N LEU A 95 8.77 14.35 21.62
CA LEU A 95 8.63 12.96 21.20
C LEU A 95 9.02 11.99 22.34
N LYS A 96 10.12 12.26 23.05
CA LYS A 96 10.51 11.54 24.28
C LYS A 96 9.39 11.55 25.32
N SER A 97 8.78 12.72 25.55
CA SER A 97 7.68 12.84 26.51
C SER A 97 6.44 12.07 26.08
N ARG A 98 6.16 11.96 24.77
CA ARG A 98 5.01 11.20 24.25
C ARG A 98 5.25 9.69 24.33
N VAL A 99 6.44 9.24 23.94
CA VAL A 99 6.88 7.83 24.04
C VAL A 99 6.92 7.34 25.50
N LEU A 100 7.34 8.19 26.44
CA LEU A 100 7.39 7.86 27.86
C LEU A 100 6.03 8.03 28.57
N LYS A 101 5.11 8.85 28.04
CA LYS A 101 3.77 9.06 28.61
C LYS A 101 2.74 8.05 28.13
N SER A 102 2.96 7.38 27.00
CA SER A 102 2.20 6.18 26.66
C SER A 102 2.56 5.11 27.68
N LYS A 103 1.72 4.94 28.71
CA LYS A 103 1.79 3.78 29.59
C LYS A 103 1.85 2.56 28.66
N PRO A 104 2.88 1.71 28.72
CA PRO A 104 2.80 0.43 28.02
C PRO A 104 1.50 -0.21 28.50
N TYR A 105 0.64 -0.63 27.58
CA TYR A 105 -0.59 -1.35 27.91
C TYR A 105 -0.19 -2.70 28.53
N LEU A 106 0.21 -2.66 29.79
CA LEU A 106 0.46 -3.82 30.62
C LEU A 106 -0.91 -4.26 31.12
N ASN A 107 -1.49 -5.25 30.43
CA ASN A 107 -2.60 -5.99 30.98
C ASN A 107 -2.09 -6.73 32.23
N ARG A 108 -2.25 -6.10 33.40
CA ARG A 108 -1.77 -6.59 34.68
C ARG A 108 -2.71 -7.70 35.15
N ARG A 109 -2.50 -8.93 34.65
CA ARG A 109 -3.07 -10.12 35.30
C ARG A 109 -2.42 -10.23 36.68
N GLY A 110 -3.22 -10.01 37.71
CA GLY A 110 -2.81 -9.99 39.11
C GLY A 110 -2.18 -11.31 39.56
N VAL A 111 -1.13 -11.16 40.36
CA VAL A 111 -0.41 -12.23 41.05
C VAL A 111 -1.37 -12.85 42.07
N GLY A 112 -1.84 -14.07 41.82
CA GLY A 112 -2.67 -14.82 42.77
C GLY A 112 -3.57 -15.90 42.15
N ALA A 113 -3.92 -15.78 40.86
CA ALA A 113 -4.70 -16.83 40.18
C ALA A 113 -3.76 -17.90 39.61
N ARG A 114 -3.84 -19.13 40.15
CA ARG A 114 -3.31 -20.34 39.50
C ARG A 114 -4.06 -20.53 38.18
N SER A 115 -3.56 -19.91 37.12
CA SER A 115 -4.12 -20.01 35.77
C SER A 115 -3.15 -20.81 34.91
N THR A 116 -3.70 -21.81 34.24
CA THR A 116 -3.19 -22.53 33.05
C THR A 116 -2.95 -21.54 31.89
N ALA A 117 -2.09 -20.55 32.13
CA ALA A 117 -2.17 -19.25 31.48
C ALA A 117 -1.39 -19.15 30.15
N PRO A 118 -1.97 -18.42 29.18
CA PRO A 118 -1.41 -18.20 27.84
C PRO A 118 -0.17 -17.31 27.86
N THR A 119 0.71 -17.59 26.91
CA THR A 119 1.95 -16.88 26.59
C THR A 119 1.74 -15.36 26.63
N LYS A 120 2.45 -14.66 27.54
CA LYS A 120 2.43 -13.21 27.64
C LYS A 120 3.04 -12.61 26.37
N GLN A 121 2.21 -12.12 25.47
CA GLN A 121 2.64 -11.42 24.26
C GLN A 121 2.90 -9.94 24.61
N TYR A 122 4.16 -9.53 24.53
CA TYR A 122 4.55 -8.14 24.73
C TYR A 122 4.26 -7.36 23.44
N VAL A 123 3.23 -6.51 23.43
CA VAL A 123 2.97 -5.62 22.30
C VAL A 123 3.86 -4.39 22.45
N VAL A 124 5.03 -4.42 21.82
CA VAL A 124 5.92 -3.25 21.70
C VAL A 124 5.31 -2.32 20.64
N GLY A 125 4.17 -1.70 20.98
CA GLY A 125 3.31 -1.06 20.00
C GLY A 125 3.69 0.40 19.70
N THR A 126 3.81 0.73 18.41
CA THR A 126 3.51 2.06 17.82
C THR A 126 4.56 3.17 17.91
N LEU A 127 5.81 2.93 18.32
CA LEU A 127 6.81 4.00 18.36
C LEU A 127 7.05 4.65 16.99
N TRP A 128 7.00 3.84 15.93
CA TRP A 128 7.12 4.28 14.54
C TRP A 128 5.82 4.79 13.94
N PHE A 129 4.67 4.44 14.53
CA PHE A 129 3.37 4.88 14.05
C PHE A 129 3.22 6.40 14.15
N GLU A 130 3.65 7.03 15.25
CA GLU A 130 3.54 8.48 15.41
C GLU A 130 4.38 9.24 14.38
N VAL A 131 5.59 8.75 14.09
CA VAL A 131 6.47 9.33 13.06
C VAL A 131 5.87 9.15 11.67
N LEU A 132 5.36 7.95 11.36
CA LEU A 132 4.69 7.69 10.09
C LEU A 132 3.43 8.55 9.93
N TYR A 133 2.64 8.67 10.99
CA TYR A 133 1.43 9.50 10.99
C TYR A 133 1.77 10.96 10.73
N ASP A 134 2.79 11.51 11.40
CA ASP A 134 3.27 12.88 11.15
C ASP A 134 3.74 13.05 9.69
N ILE A 135 4.40 12.04 9.09
CA ILE A 135 4.78 12.07 7.66
C ILE A 135 3.56 12.04 6.75
N VAL A 136 2.58 11.16 7.01
CA VAL A 136 1.36 11.04 6.22
C VAL A 136 0.57 12.34 6.23
N ILE A 137 0.33 12.94 7.40
CA ILE A 137 -0.45 14.19 7.50
C ILE A 137 0.26 15.42 6.91
N THR A 138 1.59 15.40 6.83
CA THR A 138 2.37 16.51 6.27
C THR A 138 2.63 16.37 4.78
N SER A 139 2.72 15.14 4.28
CA SER A 139 3.09 14.84 2.90
C SER A 139 1.88 14.59 2.01
N MET A 140 0.73 14.21 2.56
CA MET A 140 -0.49 13.97 1.78
C MET A 140 -1.42 15.19 1.77
N PRO A 141 -2.07 15.47 0.63
CA PRO A 141 -3.04 16.57 0.52
C PRO A 141 -4.32 16.27 1.30
N GLU A 142 -4.71 15.00 1.42
CA GLU A 142 -5.88 14.56 2.16
C GLU A 142 -5.58 14.34 3.64
N ARG A 143 -6.54 14.70 4.50
CA ARG A 143 -6.43 14.51 5.95
C ARG A 143 -7.01 13.16 6.34
N TYR A 144 -6.13 12.17 6.52
CA TYR A 144 -6.50 10.85 7.02
C TYR A 144 -6.72 10.86 8.52
N SER A 145 -7.67 10.05 8.98
CA SER A 145 -7.89 9.87 10.42
C SER A 145 -6.75 9.05 11.03
N ARG A 146 -6.43 9.30 12.30
CA ARG A 146 -5.39 8.55 13.02
C ARG A 146 -5.68 7.04 13.06
N ASP A 147 -6.94 6.66 13.13
CA ASP A 147 -7.32 5.25 13.22
C ASP A 147 -7.20 4.53 11.88
N GLU A 148 -7.50 5.20 10.77
CA GLU A 148 -7.31 4.69 9.40
C GLU A 148 -5.83 4.46 9.08
N VAL A 149 -4.96 5.44 9.36
CA VAL A 149 -3.50 5.28 9.20
C VAL A 149 -2.99 4.15 10.10
N ARG A 150 -3.58 3.97 11.29
CA ARG A 150 -3.20 2.90 12.21
C ARG A 150 -3.59 1.53 11.68
N GLU A 151 -4.79 1.39 11.12
CA GLU A 151 -5.25 0.14 10.53
C GLU A 151 -4.33 -0.30 9.39
N HIS A 152 -3.95 0.64 8.52
CA HIS A 152 -2.99 0.38 7.46
C HIS A 152 -1.58 0.09 7.99
N TYR A 153 -1.12 0.81 9.02
CA TYR A 153 0.16 0.51 9.67
C TYR A 153 0.19 -0.93 10.21
N MET A 154 -0.87 -1.36 10.89
CA MET A 154 -0.94 -2.68 11.51
C MET A 154 -1.02 -3.83 10.49
N THR A 155 -1.44 -3.57 9.25
CA THR A 155 -1.46 -4.58 8.19
C THR A 155 -0.05 -4.97 7.72
N TYR A 156 0.93 -4.09 7.89
CA TYR A 156 2.33 -4.30 7.47
C TYR A 156 3.31 -4.40 8.62
N ALA A 157 2.94 -3.90 9.81
CA ALA A 157 3.76 -4.01 11.00
C ALA A 157 3.87 -5.48 11.43
N ASN A 158 5.08 -5.89 11.81
CA ASN A 158 5.28 -7.24 12.31
C ASN A 158 4.54 -7.41 13.66
N PRO A 159 3.59 -8.36 13.79
CA PRO A 159 2.78 -8.50 15.00
C PRO A 159 3.58 -8.78 16.28
N SER A 160 4.75 -9.40 16.14
CA SER A 160 5.60 -9.77 17.29
C SER A 160 6.43 -8.60 17.81
N THR A 161 6.79 -7.64 16.96
CA THR A 161 7.66 -6.51 17.32
C THR A 161 6.94 -5.16 17.32
N GLY A 162 5.77 -5.06 16.67
CA GLY A 162 5.06 -3.80 16.46
C GLY A 162 5.81 -2.81 15.56
N LEU A 163 6.90 -3.23 14.93
CA LEU A 163 7.73 -2.43 14.04
C LEU A 163 7.28 -2.61 12.59
N LEU A 164 7.23 -1.51 11.85
CA LEU A 164 7.04 -1.50 10.41
C LEU A 164 8.41 -1.54 9.72
N PRO A 165 8.69 -2.55 8.88
CA PRO A 165 9.89 -2.55 8.04
C PRO A 165 9.95 -1.31 7.15
N VAL A 166 11.14 -0.74 6.94
CA VAL A 166 11.30 0.54 6.22
C VAL A 166 10.87 0.43 4.76
N ASP A 167 11.10 -0.71 4.12
CA ASP A 167 10.62 -1.04 2.78
C ASP A 167 9.08 -1.02 2.67
N ARG A 168 8.38 -1.33 3.77
CA ARG A 168 6.91 -1.34 3.84
C ARG A 168 6.29 0.02 4.17
N VAL A 169 7.10 1.03 4.50
CA VAL A 169 6.61 2.39 4.72
C VAL A 169 5.94 2.94 3.45
N TYR A 170 6.56 2.70 2.29
CA TYR A 170 6.00 3.10 1.00
C TYR A 170 4.68 2.38 0.71
N ASP A 171 4.52 1.11 1.10
CA ASP A 171 3.27 0.37 0.90
C ASP A 171 2.11 0.98 1.71
N VAL A 172 2.38 1.42 2.95
CA VAL A 172 1.38 2.10 3.79
C VAL A 172 0.98 3.44 3.18
N ILE A 173 1.96 4.22 2.74
CA ILE A 173 1.74 5.52 2.07
C ILE A 173 1.01 5.31 0.73
N ALA A 174 1.39 4.33 -0.08
CA ALA A 174 0.76 4.04 -1.35
C ALA A 174 -0.68 3.55 -1.19
N LYS A 175 -0.99 2.80 -0.12
CA LYS A 175 -2.37 2.43 0.20
C LYS A 175 -3.22 3.62 0.63
N LEU A 176 -2.66 4.50 1.46
CA LEU A 176 -3.36 5.70 1.92
C LEU A 176 -3.56 6.69 0.77
N GLY A 177 -2.49 6.96 0.03
CA GLY A 177 -2.43 7.92 -1.06
C GLY A 177 -2.86 7.36 -2.42
N ARG A 178 -3.69 6.31 -2.46
CA ARG A 178 -4.22 5.83 -3.75
C ARG A 178 -4.94 7.00 -4.44
N PRO A 179 -4.42 7.46 -5.60
CA PRO A 179 -5.02 8.58 -6.29
C PRO A 179 -6.38 8.13 -6.82
N GLY A 180 -7.45 8.73 -6.32
CA GLY A 180 -8.79 8.39 -6.79
C GLY A 180 -9.85 9.19 -6.06
N VAL A 181 -11.02 9.27 -6.69
CA VAL A 181 -12.19 9.99 -6.19
C VAL A 181 -12.95 9.08 -5.24
N LYS A 182 -13.06 9.48 -3.97
CA LYS A 182 -13.87 8.77 -2.98
C LYS A 182 -15.36 8.94 -3.26
N PHE A 183 -16.20 8.04 -2.73
CA PHE A 183 -17.65 8.10 -2.90
C PHE A 183 -18.26 9.47 -2.59
N ASP A 184 -17.85 10.11 -1.49
CA ASP A 184 -18.38 11.41 -1.09
C ASP A 184 -18.01 12.55 -2.05
N GLU A 185 -16.87 12.42 -2.72
CA GLU A 185 -16.40 13.36 -3.75
C GLU A 185 -17.10 13.11 -5.07
N PHE A 186 -17.26 11.84 -5.46
CA PHE A 186 -18.05 11.45 -6.61
C PHE A 186 -19.51 11.89 -6.48
N ALA A 187 -20.10 11.75 -5.29
CA ALA A 187 -21.45 12.23 -5.00
C ALA A 187 -21.57 13.75 -5.10
N ARG A 188 -20.59 14.50 -4.57
CA ARG A 188 -20.52 15.96 -4.73
C ARG A 188 -20.35 16.35 -6.19
N PHE A 189 -19.52 15.64 -6.94
CA PHE A 189 -19.30 15.87 -8.37
C PHE A 189 -20.60 15.69 -9.16
N VAL A 190 -21.31 14.58 -8.99
CA VAL A 190 -22.59 14.31 -9.66
C VAL A 190 -23.66 15.35 -9.27
N LYS A 191 -23.70 15.78 -8.01
CA LYS A 191 -24.58 16.85 -7.55
C LYS A 191 -24.24 18.20 -8.20
N ASN A 192 -22.95 18.53 -8.34
CA ASN A 192 -22.48 19.76 -8.97
C ASN A 192 -22.78 19.79 -10.48
N LEU A 193 -22.89 18.63 -11.14
CA LEU A 193 -23.40 18.51 -12.50
C LEU A 193 -24.92 18.75 -12.63
N GLY A 194 -25.61 19.05 -11.52
CA GLY A 194 -27.06 19.28 -11.50
C GLY A 194 -27.90 17.99 -11.53
N MET A 195 -27.26 16.82 -11.44
CA MET A 195 -27.97 15.55 -11.40
C MET A 195 -28.46 15.26 -9.97
N GLN A 196 -29.77 15.17 -9.80
CA GLN A 196 -30.41 14.78 -8.54
C GLN A 196 -30.61 13.26 -8.52
N VAL A 197 -29.54 12.53 -8.22
CA VAL A 197 -29.57 11.07 -8.03
C VAL A 197 -29.62 10.77 -6.54
N ASP A 198 -30.46 9.80 -6.14
CA ASP A 198 -30.52 9.34 -4.76
C ASP A 198 -29.22 8.62 -4.36
N THR A 199 -28.79 8.79 -3.11
CA THR A 199 -27.55 8.21 -2.58
C THR A 199 -27.48 6.68 -2.76
N PRO A 200 -28.55 5.88 -2.56
CA PRO A 200 -28.54 4.45 -2.82
C PRO A 200 -28.21 4.10 -4.28
N THR A 201 -28.87 4.73 -5.25
CA THR A 201 -28.58 4.51 -6.68
C THR A 201 -27.15 4.93 -7.03
N LEU A 202 -26.69 6.05 -6.50
CA LEU A 202 -25.32 6.51 -6.71
C LEU A 202 -24.29 5.53 -6.13
N ARG A 203 -24.57 4.94 -4.97
CA ARG A 203 -23.71 3.93 -4.34
C ARG A 203 -23.66 2.64 -5.14
N VAL A 204 -24.79 2.20 -5.69
CA VAL A 204 -24.82 1.05 -6.60
C VAL A 204 -24.04 1.35 -7.88
N ALA A 205 -24.12 2.57 -8.42
CA ALA A 205 -23.32 2.97 -9.57
C ALA A 205 -21.82 3.00 -9.25
N PHE A 206 -21.44 3.62 -8.13
CA PHE A 206 -20.05 3.66 -7.65
C PHE A 206 -19.47 2.26 -7.50
N ASN A 207 -20.16 1.36 -6.80
CA ASN A 207 -19.70 -0.02 -6.60
C ASN A 207 -19.66 -0.87 -7.88
N ARG A 208 -20.38 -0.48 -8.93
CA ARG A 208 -20.31 -1.14 -10.25
C ARG A 208 -19.12 -0.68 -11.08
N VAL A 209 -18.64 0.52 -10.80
CA VAL A 209 -17.55 1.18 -11.51
C VAL A 209 -16.22 0.87 -10.83
N ASP A 210 -16.22 0.77 -9.50
CA ASP A 210 -15.12 0.30 -8.67
C ASP A 210 -14.91 -1.21 -8.84
N ILE A 211 -14.36 -1.61 -9.99
CA ILE A 211 -14.17 -3.02 -10.37
C ILE A 211 -13.21 -3.72 -9.40
N ASP A 212 -12.18 -3.00 -8.95
CA ASP A 212 -11.13 -3.52 -8.07
C ASP A 212 -11.46 -3.40 -6.58
N GLN A 213 -12.64 -2.86 -6.24
CA GLN A 213 -13.16 -2.71 -4.88
C GLN A 213 -12.21 -1.94 -3.96
N THR A 214 -11.56 -0.92 -4.51
CA THR A 214 -10.61 -0.09 -3.77
C THR A 214 -11.27 1.06 -3.02
N PHE A 215 -12.57 1.26 -3.22
CA PHE A 215 -13.36 2.35 -2.66
C PHE A 215 -12.90 3.75 -3.12
N THR A 216 -12.09 3.80 -4.16
CA THR A 216 -11.56 5.01 -4.80
C THR A 216 -11.61 4.81 -6.30
N LEU A 217 -12.22 5.75 -7.03
CA LEU A 217 -12.28 5.66 -8.49
C LEU A 217 -11.09 6.39 -9.08
N ASP A 218 -10.27 5.73 -9.87
CA ASP A 218 -9.28 6.43 -10.67
C ASP A 218 -9.95 7.21 -11.83
N LEU A 219 -9.16 7.84 -12.69
CA LEU A 219 -9.71 8.65 -13.79
C LEU A 219 -10.51 7.81 -14.79
N GLU A 220 -10.04 6.60 -15.10
CA GLU A 220 -10.68 5.69 -16.06
C GLU A 220 -12.01 5.18 -15.48
N ASP A 221 -12.00 4.83 -14.21
CA ASP A 221 -13.19 4.47 -13.45
C ASP A 221 -14.19 5.62 -13.43
N VAL A 222 -13.78 6.86 -13.13
CA VAL A 222 -14.68 8.01 -13.14
C VAL A 222 -15.33 8.21 -14.52
N GLU A 223 -14.56 8.08 -15.61
CA GLU A 223 -15.08 8.19 -16.98
C GLU A 223 -16.10 7.07 -17.28
N LEU A 224 -15.79 5.83 -16.89
CA LEU A 224 -16.70 4.70 -17.00
C LEU A 224 -17.98 4.94 -16.17
N GLY A 225 -17.85 5.48 -14.97
CA GLY A 225 -18.96 5.78 -14.08
C GLY A 225 -19.88 6.85 -14.61
N ILE A 226 -19.33 7.92 -15.18
CA ILE A 226 -20.12 8.94 -15.88
C ILE A 226 -20.84 8.33 -17.09
N THR A 227 -20.14 7.51 -17.88
CA THR A 227 -20.72 6.83 -19.04
C THR A 227 -21.86 5.89 -18.65
N LEU A 228 -21.69 5.13 -17.56
CA LEU A 228 -22.73 4.26 -17.01
C LEU A 228 -23.93 5.07 -16.50
N LEU A 229 -23.69 6.16 -15.77
CA LEU A 229 -24.76 7.05 -15.30
C LEU A 229 -25.54 7.65 -16.47
N LEU A 230 -24.84 8.14 -17.50
CA LEU A 230 -25.46 8.70 -18.70
C LEU A 230 -26.23 7.66 -19.53
N ARG A 231 -25.77 6.41 -19.58
CA ARG A 231 -26.45 5.35 -20.34
C ARG A 231 -27.60 4.71 -19.58
N THR A 232 -27.54 4.64 -18.26
CA THR A 232 -28.49 3.83 -17.47
C THR A 232 -29.40 4.63 -16.57
N VAL A 233 -28.87 5.65 -15.88
CA VAL A 233 -29.61 6.43 -14.90
C VAL A 233 -30.26 7.63 -15.57
N PHE A 234 -29.53 8.33 -16.44
CA PHE A 234 -30.02 9.53 -17.11
C PHE A 234 -31.29 9.26 -17.94
N PRO A 235 -31.40 8.20 -18.77
CA PRO A 235 -32.61 7.94 -19.51
C PRO A 235 -33.79 7.66 -18.58
N LYS A 236 -33.58 6.95 -17.46
CA LYS A 236 -34.63 6.68 -16.48
C LYS A 236 -35.12 7.96 -15.81
N LEU A 237 -34.21 8.86 -15.43
CA LEU A 237 -34.56 10.15 -14.83
C LEU A 237 -35.32 11.05 -15.80
N VAL A 238 -34.92 11.07 -17.08
CA VAL A 238 -35.64 11.81 -18.13
C VAL A 238 -37.05 11.24 -18.30
N LEU A 239 -37.20 9.91 -18.39
CA LEU A 239 -38.50 9.26 -18.50
C LEU A 239 -39.40 9.53 -17.29
N GLN A 240 -38.85 9.46 -16.08
CA GLN A 240 -39.57 9.81 -14.85
C GLN A 240 -40.02 11.27 -14.83
N LYS A 241 -39.17 12.21 -15.28
CA LYS A 241 -39.52 13.64 -15.36
C LYS A 241 -40.62 13.92 -16.38
N ILE A 242 -40.67 13.17 -17.47
CA ILE A 242 -41.74 13.27 -18.48
C ILE A 242 -43.02 12.56 -17.98
N GLY A 243 -42.96 11.80 -16.88
CA GLY A 243 -44.09 11.05 -16.33
C GLY A 243 -44.43 9.81 -17.15
N LEU A 244 -43.53 9.38 -18.04
CA LEU A 244 -43.70 8.18 -18.84
C LEU A 244 -43.31 6.97 -18.00
N SER A 245 -44.26 6.06 -17.77
CA SER A 245 -43.92 4.78 -17.17
C SER A 245 -43.19 3.90 -18.19
N THR A 246 -42.24 3.09 -17.72
CA THR A 246 -41.52 2.14 -18.58
C THR A 246 -42.48 1.23 -19.35
N GLU A 247 -43.61 0.88 -18.72
CA GLU A 247 -44.67 0.07 -19.32
C GLU A 247 -45.32 0.76 -20.53
N GLN A 248 -45.54 2.08 -20.48
CA GLN A 248 -46.10 2.83 -21.61
C GLN A 248 -45.14 2.81 -22.81
N ILE A 249 -43.84 2.96 -22.56
CA ILE A 249 -42.82 2.92 -23.61
C ILE A 249 -42.78 1.54 -24.24
N VAL A 250 -42.74 0.48 -23.43
CA VAL A 250 -42.73 -0.90 -23.92
C VAL A 250 -44.00 -1.21 -24.70
N ARG A 251 -45.17 -0.78 -24.21
CA ARG A 251 -46.45 -0.97 -24.91
C ARG A 251 -46.49 -0.23 -26.25
N HIS A 252 -45.97 0.99 -26.29
CA HIS A 252 -45.90 1.78 -27.51
C HIS A 252 -44.92 1.18 -28.53
N ALA A 253 -43.73 0.76 -28.07
CA ALA A 253 -42.74 0.09 -28.90
C ALA A 253 -43.28 -1.26 -29.44
N ALA A 254 -43.93 -2.05 -28.60
CA ALA A 254 -44.56 -3.31 -29.00
C ALA A 254 -45.64 -3.08 -30.06
N PHE A 255 -46.47 -2.05 -29.90
CA PHE A 255 -47.47 -1.67 -30.89
C PHE A 255 -46.83 -1.37 -32.26
N TRP A 256 -45.79 -0.53 -32.30
CA TRP A 256 -45.10 -0.23 -33.56
C TRP A 256 -44.40 -1.44 -34.18
N LEU A 257 -43.80 -2.30 -33.35
CA LEU A 257 -43.22 -3.56 -33.82
C LEU A 257 -44.29 -4.49 -34.40
N SER A 258 -45.48 -4.55 -33.81
CA SER A 258 -46.61 -5.31 -34.35
C SER A 258 -47.10 -4.74 -35.69
N VAL A 259 -47.22 -3.41 -35.81
CA VAL A 259 -47.58 -2.76 -37.08
C VAL A 259 -46.55 -3.08 -38.16
N LEU A 260 -45.26 -2.97 -37.83
CA LEU A 260 -44.17 -3.32 -38.74
C LEU A 260 -44.24 -4.79 -39.17
N ALA A 261 -44.50 -5.70 -38.23
CA ALA A 261 -44.64 -7.13 -38.50
C ALA A 261 -45.81 -7.43 -39.45
N VAL A 262 -46.96 -6.75 -39.27
CA VAL A 262 -48.11 -6.89 -40.18
C VAL A 262 -47.77 -6.40 -41.59
N ILE A 263 -47.03 -5.30 -41.73
CA ILE A 263 -46.55 -4.81 -43.03
C ILE A 263 -45.64 -5.84 -43.69
N PHE A 264 -44.68 -6.40 -42.96
CA PHE A 264 -43.80 -7.45 -43.49
C PHE A 264 -44.57 -8.70 -43.89
N PHE A 265 -45.53 -9.12 -43.06
CA PHE A 265 -46.39 -10.26 -43.37
C PHE A 265 -47.19 -10.04 -44.66
N PHE A 266 -47.77 -8.84 -44.83
CA PHE A 266 -48.48 -8.47 -46.04
C PHE A 266 -47.57 -8.47 -47.28
N LEU A 267 -46.35 -7.96 -47.17
CA LEU A 267 -45.36 -7.98 -48.26
C LEU A 267 -45.00 -9.41 -48.64
N ILE A 268 -44.73 -10.29 -47.67
CA ILE A 268 -44.40 -11.70 -47.91
C ILE A 268 -45.56 -12.41 -48.62
N MET A 269 -46.79 -12.23 -48.14
CA MET A 269 -47.99 -12.80 -48.77
C MET A 269 -48.18 -12.30 -50.21
N SER A 270 -47.92 -11.01 -50.45
CA SER A 270 -47.98 -10.42 -51.79
C SER A 270 -46.95 -11.05 -52.73
N PHE A 271 -45.71 -11.25 -52.26
CA PHE A 271 -44.67 -11.94 -53.04
C PHE A 271 -45.02 -13.40 -53.32
N MET A 272 -45.53 -14.14 -52.33
CA MET A 272 -45.95 -15.53 -52.51
C MET A 272 -47.08 -15.65 -53.53
N SER A 273 -48.04 -14.73 -53.52
CA SER A 273 -49.12 -14.69 -54.51
C SER A 273 -48.59 -14.47 -55.93
N LEU A 274 -47.66 -13.52 -56.10
CA LEU A 274 -47.03 -13.24 -57.39
C LEU A 274 -46.21 -14.43 -57.93
N VAL A 275 -45.50 -15.15 -57.05
CA VAL A 275 -44.71 -16.32 -57.44
C VAL A 275 -45.62 -17.50 -57.80
N SER A 276 -46.65 -17.78 -57.00
CA SER A 276 -47.60 -18.88 -57.26
C SER A 276 -48.41 -18.68 -58.55
N SER A 277 -48.66 -17.43 -58.96
CA SER A 277 -49.39 -17.15 -60.21
C SER A 277 -48.64 -17.53 -61.49
N ARG A 278 -47.31 -17.77 -61.45
CA ARG A 278 -46.53 -18.12 -62.65
C ARG A 278 -46.50 -19.63 -62.96
N GLY A 279 -47.22 -20.45 -62.20
CA GLY A 279 -47.12 -21.90 -62.25
C GLY A 279 -48.35 -22.67 -62.71
N SER A 280 -49.36 -22.05 -63.33
CA SER A 280 -50.43 -22.82 -63.97
C SER A 280 -49.98 -23.18 -65.39
N PRO A 281 -49.50 -24.41 -65.66
CA PRO A 281 -49.32 -24.85 -67.03
C PRO A 281 -50.69 -24.79 -67.68
N VAL A 282 -50.84 -23.91 -68.66
CA VAL A 282 -52.01 -23.91 -69.55
C VAL A 282 -52.03 -25.29 -70.17
N ALA A 283 -52.88 -26.17 -69.66
CA ALA A 283 -53.17 -27.45 -70.26
C ALA A 283 -53.81 -27.13 -71.62
N SER A 284 -52.98 -27.16 -72.66
CA SER A 284 -53.38 -27.03 -74.05
C SER A 284 -54.21 -28.26 -74.41
N SER A 285 -55.50 -28.26 -74.06
CA SER A 285 -56.49 -29.19 -74.60
C SER A 285 -56.86 -28.72 -76.00
N LEU A 286 -56.01 -29.04 -76.97
CA LEU A 286 -56.37 -29.11 -78.38
C LEU A 286 -56.93 -30.52 -78.63
N GLN A 287 -58.25 -30.61 -78.80
CA GLN A 287 -58.94 -31.67 -79.53
C GLN A 287 -59.89 -31.02 -80.54
#